data_AF-A0A3L9YLZ2-F1
#
_entry.id   AF-A0A3L9YLZ2-F1
#
_cell.length_a   1.000
_cell.length_b   1.000
_cell.length_c   1.000
_cell.angle_alpha   90.00
_cell.angle_beta   90.00
_cell.angle_gamma   90.00
#
_symmetry.space_group_name_H-M   'P 1'
#
loop_
_entity.id
_entity.type
_entity.pdbx_description
1 polymer ?
#
loop_
_entity_poly.entity_id
_entity_poly.type
_entity_poly.pdbx_seq_one_letter_code
_entity_poly.pdbx_strand_id
1 'polypeptide(L)'
;MSFTRFNDADAIVDRFIALLNSLGINPAIGSKIETEFLSPLQLLELTRDGGPLAGSPQLLADAGGMYDFAAKVLAVENQPEFESFHPHLRLFEEGGEFATAIQSKQGDIRDDVNRKLAELYLGALAIHFAFDVELDHPVSSKGNNPDVMFTIRRDGHEDVRWALAIKTVSTISGQTLFENIQKAATQIDAEACDADRGMVVINLKNAVQYAPLTANTYASLDDACGSLGTQMDALIAAAEKDRPADEWEPLFARRVSPLVFYFAHVVVRVRLSDGREPPTILKMAKLANPLGRSDEVAHFIASHLNHWMQQILRGIPGAPNQAPS
;
A
#
# COMPACT_ATOMS: atom_id res chain seq x y z
N MET A 1 -14.87 -1.13 7.00
CA MET A 1 -14.36 -2.20 6.10
C MET A 1 -15.57 -2.90 5.49
N SER A 2 -15.49 -3.28 4.22
CA SER A 2 -16.60 -3.89 3.47
C SER A 2 -16.19 -5.28 2.95
N PHE A 3 -17.17 -6.17 2.82
CA PHE A 3 -16.99 -7.49 2.22
C PHE A 3 -17.10 -7.38 0.69
N THR A 4 -16.01 -7.61 -0.04
CA THR A 4 -16.02 -7.73 -1.49
C THR A 4 -16.53 -9.12 -1.90
N ARG A 5 -17.42 -9.19 -2.89
CA ARG A 5 -17.80 -10.46 -3.54
C ARG A 5 -16.85 -10.69 -4.72
N PHE A 6 -16.29 -11.89 -4.86
CA PHE A 6 -15.34 -12.18 -5.95
C PHE A 6 -15.89 -12.02 -7.35
N ASN A 7 -17.22 -12.11 -7.54
CA ASN A 7 -17.81 -11.84 -8.86
C ASN A 7 -17.50 -10.41 -9.33
N ASP A 8 -17.35 -9.47 -8.39
CA ASP A 8 -16.97 -8.09 -8.70
C ASP A 8 -15.44 -7.97 -8.88
N ALA A 9 -14.66 -8.92 -8.38
CA ALA A 9 -13.21 -8.86 -8.42
C ALA A 9 -12.63 -9.11 -9.82
N ASP A 10 -13.19 -10.07 -10.54
CA ASP A 10 -12.86 -10.37 -11.94
C ASP A 10 -13.14 -9.15 -12.84
N ALA A 11 -14.32 -8.54 -12.70
CA ALA A 11 -14.69 -7.35 -13.47
C ALA A 11 -13.78 -6.14 -13.23
N ILE A 12 -13.26 -5.96 -11.99
CA ILE A 12 -12.30 -4.88 -11.71
C ILE A 12 -10.95 -5.19 -12.35
N VAL A 13 -10.49 -6.43 -12.27
CA VAL A 13 -9.21 -6.80 -12.86
C VAL A 13 -9.27 -6.71 -14.40
N ASP A 14 -10.38 -7.10 -15.02
CA ASP A 14 -10.63 -6.88 -16.45
C ASP A 14 -10.60 -5.40 -16.84
N ARG A 15 -11.24 -4.53 -16.04
CA ARG A 15 -11.18 -3.07 -16.26
C ARG A 15 -9.75 -2.55 -16.15
N PHE A 16 -8.97 -3.06 -15.21
CA PHE A 16 -7.58 -2.65 -15.05
C PHE A 16 -6.72 -3.12 -16.23
N ILE A 17 -6.90 -4.35 -16.72
CA ILE A 17 -6.25 -4.83 -17.95
C ILE A 17 -6.64 -3.95 -19.14
N ALA A 18 -7.92 -3.59 -19.27
CA ALA A 18 -8.39 -2.68 -20.32
C ALA A 18 -7.74 -1.29 -20.23
N LEU A 19 -7.58 -0.75 -19.01
CA LEU A 19 -6.85 0.49 -18.76
C LEU A 19 -5.39 0.36 -19.23
N LEU A 20 -4.66 -0.67 -18.79
CA LEU A 20 -3.28 -0.90 -19.23
C LEU A 20 -3.18 -0.97 -20.76
N ASN A 21 -4.05 -1.74 -21.41
CA ASN A 21 -4.08 -1.86 -22.87
C ASN A 21 -4.38 -0.51 -23.56
N SER A 22 -5.25 0.33 -22.99
CA SER A 22 -5.55 1.67 -23.52
C SER A 22 -4.33 2.61 -23.48
N LEU A 23 -3.41 2.37 -22.55
CA LEU A 23 -2.13 3.05 -22.41
C LEU A 23 -1.02 2.41 -23.28
N GLY A 24 -1.35 1.36 -24.03
CA GLY A 24 -0.40 0.58 -24.83
C GLY A 24 0.48 -0.35 -23.99
N ILE A 25 0.11 -0.62 -22.74
CA ILE A 25 0.85 -1.45 -21.79
C ILE A 25 0.31 -2.87 -21.85
N ASN A 26 1.15 -3.83 -22.28
CA ASN A 26 0.78 -5.24 -22.37
C ASN A 26 1.50 -6.04 -21.28
N PRO A 27 0.78 -6.57 -20.26
CA PRO A 27 1.40 -7.39 -19.23
C PRO A 27 2.18 -8.56 -19.82
N ALA A 28 3.36 -8.84 -19.28
CA ALA A 28 4.22 -9.90 -19.79
C ALA A 28 3.60 -11.30 -19.61
N ILE A 29 3.43 -12.01 -20.72
CA ILE A 29 2.95 -13.39 -20.74
C ILE A 29 3.98 -14.33 -20.10
N GLY A 30 3.50 -15.29 -19.30
CA GLY A 30 4.30 -16.23 -18.53
C GLY A 30 4.90 -15.64 -17.25
N SER A 31 4.60 -14.37 -16.94
CA SER A 31 5.12 -13.72 -15.74
C SER A 31 4.31 -14.08 -14.49
N LYS A 32 4.92 -13.86 -13.32
CA LYS A 32 4.23 -13.97 -12.04
C LYS A 32 3.05 -12.99 -11.93
N ILE A 33 3.21 -11.79 -12.50
CA ILE A 33 2.15 -10.77 -12.57
C ILE A 33 0.96 -11.26 -13.40
N GLU A 34 1.19 -11.96 -14.52
CA GLU A 34 0.09 -12.59 -15.29
C GLU A 34 -0.69 -13.59 -14.44
N THR A 35 0.01 -14.42 -13.65
CA THR A 35 -0.65 -15.35 -12.73
C THR A 35 -1.50 -14.61 -11.69
N GLU A 36 -1.03 -13.45 -11.22
CA GLU A 36 -1.79 -12.59 -10.30
C GLU A 36 -3.03 -11.99 -10.97
N PHE A 37 -2.95 -11.59 -12.25
CA PHE A 37 -4.11 -11.15 -13.04
C PHE A 37 -5.16 -12.25 -13.20
N LEU A 38 -4.75 -13.51 -13.40
CA LEU A 38 -5.66 -14.64 -13.58
C LEU A 38 -6.23 -15.19 -12.27
N SER A 39 -5.65 -14.82 -11.13
CA SER A 39 -6.01 -15.36 -9.81
C SER A 39 -7.47 -15.11 -9.37
N PRO A 40 -8.13 -13.95 -9.67
CA PRO A 40 -9.55 -13.76 -9.34
C PRO A 40 -10.45 -14.73 -10.11
N LEU A 41 -10.20 -14.92 -11.41
CA LEU A 41 -10.94 -15.87 -12.24
C LEU A 41 -10.75 -17.30 -11.74
N GLN A 42 -9.51 -17.71 -11.47
CA GLN A 42 -9.22 -19.04 -10.92
C GLN A 42 -9.95 -19.27 -9.60
N LEU A 43 -9.99 -18.27 -8.71
CA LEU A 43 -10.70 -18.38 -7.44
C LEU A 43 -12.22 -18.45 -7.63
N LEU A 44 -12.77 -17.73 -8.60
CA LEU A 44 -14.19 -17.82 -8.96
C LEU A 44 -14.58 -19.22 -9.44
N GLU A 45 -13.79 -19.81 -10.33
CA GLU A 45 -14.00 -21.17 -10.84
C GLU A 45 -13.96 -22.20 -9.70
N LEU A 46 -12.92 -22.13 -8.86
CA LEU A 46 -12.80 -23.02 -7.71
C LEU A 46 -13.93 -22.85 -6.70
N THR A 47 -14.45 -21.64 -6.52
CA THR A 47 -15.59 -21.39 -5.61
C THR A 47 -16.89 -21.97 -6.17
N ARG A 48 -17.07 -21.98 -7.50
CA ARG A 48 -18.23 -22.61 -8.17
C ARG A 48 -18.21 -24.13 -8.01
N ASP A 49 -17.04 -24.74 -8.14
CA ASP A 49 -16.91 -26.21 -8.14
C ASP A 49 -16.68 -26.80 -6.73
N GLY A 50 -15.94 -26.10 -5.86
CA GLY A 50 -15.48 -26.58 -4.55
C GLY A 50 -16.15 -25.91 -3.34
N GLY A 51 -17.02 -24.92 -3.56
CA GLY A 51 -17.74 -24.21 -2.50
C GLY A 51 -16.96 -23.08 -1.82
N PRO A 52 -17.51 -22.46 -0.75
CA PRO A 52 -17.03 -21.18 -0.18
C PRO A 52 -15.65 -21.23 0.50
N LEU A 53 -15.14 -22.43 0.81
CA LEU A 53 -13.81 -22.65 1.38
C LEU A 53 -12.74 -22.93 0.32
N ALA A 54 -13.08 -22.86 -0.96
CA ALA A 54 -12.13 -23.05 -2.04
C ALA A 54 -11.04 -21.96 -2.04
N GLY A 55 -9.85 -22.33 -2.49
CA GLY A 55 -8.68 -21.46 -2.61
C GLY A 55 -7.68 -21.59 -1.46
N SER A 56 -6.42 -21.82 -1.83
CA SER A 56 -5.28 -21.79 -0.90
C SER A 56 -5.03 -20.36 -0.39
N PRO A 57 -4.36 -20.18 0.78
CA PRO A 57 -3.98 -18.86 1.26
C PRO A 57 -3.25 -18.01 0.21
N GLN A 58 -2.41 -18.65 -0.60
CA GLN A 58 -1.69 -17.98 -1.69
C GLN A 58 -2.65 -17.44 -2.76
N LEU A 59 -3.59 -18.28 -3.24
CA LEU A 59 -4.56 -17.86 -4.24
C LEU A 59 -5.47 -16.75 -3.73
N LEU A 60 -5.89 -16.82 -2.45
CA LEU A 60 -6.69 -15.76 -1.83
C LEU A 60 -5.92 -14.44 -1.77
N ALA A 61 -4.63 -14.50 -1.40
CA ALA A 61 -3.78 -13.32 -1.33
C ALA A 61 -3.54 -12.69 -2.70
N ASP A 62 -3.35 -13.51 -3.74
CA ASP A 62 -3.19 -13.06 -5.12
C ASP A 62 -4.48 -12.41 -5.65
N ALA A 63 -5.61 -13.09 -5.52
CA ALA A 63 -6.89 -12.61 -6.02
C ALA A 63 -7.34 -11.34 -5.30
N GLY A 64 -7.33 -11.35 -3.97
CA GLY A 64 -7.72 -10.19 -3.17
C GLY A 64 -6.74 -9.03 -3.31
N GLY A 65 -5.45 -9.33 -3.42
CA GLY A 65 -4.41 -8.33 -3.60
C GLY A 65 -4.47 -7.62 -4.96
N MET A 66 -4.68 -8.38 -6.05
CA MET A 66 -4.75 -7.82 -7.40
C MET A 66 -6.00 -6.97 -7.53
N TYR A 67 -7.12 -7.46 -7.00
CA TYR A 67 -8.35 -6.69 -6.87
C TYR A 67 -8.14 -5.35 -6.15
N ASP A 68 -7.52 -5.35 -4.96
CA ASP A 68 -7.33 -4.11 -4.19
C ASP A 68 -6.41 -3.13 -4.93
N PHE A 69 -5.32 -3.64 -5.49
CA PHE A 69 -4.38 -2.82 -6.27
C PHE A 69 -5.07 -2.19 -7.50
N ALA A 70 -5.76 -3.01 -8.30
CA ALA A 70 -6.50 -2.58 -9.48
C ALA A 70 -7.55 -1.51 -9.12
N ALA A 71 -8.29 -1.72 -8.02
CA ALA A 71 -9.27 -0.74 -7.55
C ALA A 71 -8.63 0.62 -7.22
N LYS A 72 -7.43 0.66 -6.63
CA LYS A 72 -6.78 1.96 -6.33
C LYS A 72 -6.38 2.69 -7.60
N VAL A 73 -5.78 1.98 -8.55
CA VAL A 73 -5.33 2.59 -9.81
C VAL A 73 -6.51 3.06 -10.66
N LEU A 74 -7.55 2.23 -10.79
CA LEU A 74 -8.76 2.60 -11.54
C LEU A 74 -9.48 3.82 -10.94
N ALA A 75 -9.45 4.01 -9.62
CA ALA A 75 -10.10 5.15 -8.98
C ALA A 75 -9.49 6.51 -9.34
N VAL A 76 -8.29 6.52 -9.92
CA VAL A 76 -7.56 7.74 -10.28
C VAL A 76 -7.38 7.91 -11.79
N GLU A 77 -7.92 7.02 -12.62
CA GLU A 77 -7.68 7.01 -14.08
C GLU A 77 -8.10 8.30 -14.81
N ASN A 78 -9.03 9.08 -14.23
CA ASN A 78 -9.53 10.33 -14.79
C ASN A 78 -8.93 11.58 -14.14
N GLN A 79 -7.92 11.42 -13.29
CA GLN A 79 -7.31 12.54 -12.55
C GLN A 79 -6.20 13.18 -13.38
N PRO A 80 -6.04 14.52 -13.33
CA PRO A 80 -5.00 15.22 -14.10
C PRO A 80 -3.59 14.67 -13.88
N GLU A 81 -3.30 14.23 -12.67
CA GLU A 81 -2.01 13.71 -12.24
C GLU A 81 -1.74 12.27 -12.71
N PHE A 82 -2.73 11.56 -13.27
CA PHE A 82 -2.62 10.15 -13.62
C PHE A 82 -1.49 9.84 -14.62
N GLU A 83 -1.18 10.78 -15.52
CA GLU A 83 -0.05 10.66 -16.45
C GLU A 83 1.29 10.44 -15.72
N SER A 84 1.46 10.97 -14.51
CA SER A 84 2.69 10.77 -13.72
C SER A 84 2.86 9.31 -13.26
N PHE A 85 1.79 8.50 -13.31
CA PHE A 85 1.80 7.09 -12.90
C PHE A 85 2.13 6.14 -14.05
N HIS A 86 2.08 6.62 -15.29
CA HIS A 86 2.35 5.81 -16.49
C HIS A 86 3.72 5.10 -16.44
N PRO A 87 4.82 5.73 -15.98
CA PRO A 87 6.11 5.03 -15.85
C PRO A 87 6.04 3.81 -14.93
N HIS A 88 5.32 3.88 -13.80
CA HIS A 88 5.15 2.75 -12.87
C HIS A 88 4.23 1.68 -13.44
N LEU A 89 3.20 2.07 -14.20
CA LEU A 89 2.33 1.12 -14.88
C LEU A 89 3.07 0.31 -15.97
N ARG A 90 4.12 0.87 -16.57
CA ARG A 90 4.95 0.13 -17.55
C ARG A 90 5.73 -1.03 -16.92
N LEU A 91 5.92 -1.06 -15.60
CA LEU A 91 6.55 -2.19 -14.92
C LEU A 91 5.77 -3.51 -15.10
N PHE A 92 4.49 -3.45 -15.45
CA PHE A 92 3.70 -4.62 -15.79
C PHE A 92 4.17 -5.30 -17.10
N GLU A 93 4.82 -4.58 -18.02
CA GLU A 93 5.37 -5.15 -19.27
C GLU A 93 6.71 -5.85 -19.08
N GLU A 94 7.48 -5.48 -18.05
CA GLU A 94 8.86 -5.98 -17.87
C GLU A 94 8.90 -7.46 -17.43
N GLY A 95 7.83 -7.95 -16.79
CA GLY A 95 7.64 -9.39 -16.60
C GLY A 95 8.66 -10.11 -15.72
N GLY A 96 9.19 -9.43 -14.69
CA GLY A 96 10.20 -10.01 -13.81
C GLY A 96 9.75 -11.31 -13.13
N GLU A 97 10.65 -12.31 -13.08
CA GLU A 97 10.40 -13.62 -12.44
C GLU A 97 9.84 -13.49 -11.01
N PHE A 98 10.31 -12.47 -10.28
CA PHE A 98 9.95 -12.24 -8.89
C PHE A 98 8.83 -11.20 -8.70
N ALA A 99 8.53 -10.42 -9.75
CA ALA A 99 7.72 -9.22 -9.71
C ALA A 99 6.29 -9.49 -9.21
N THR A 100 5.80 -8.64 -8.32
CA THR A 100 4.41 -8.68 -7.85
C THR A 100 3.85 -7.29 -7.58
N ALA A 101 2.58 -7.06 -7.94
CA ALA A 101 1.84 -5.86 -7.55
C ALA A 101 1.22 -5.97 -6.15
N ILE A 102 1.13 -7.20 -5.63
CA ILE A 102 0.31 -7.56 -4.47
C ILE A 102 0.92 -7.05 -3.18
N GLN A 103 0.12 -6.37 -2.36
CA GLN A 103 0.55 -5.88 -1.04
C GLN A 103 0.19 -6.84 0.11
N SER A 104 -0.67 -7.83 -0.14
CA SER A 104 -1.25 -8.74 0.86
C SER A 104 -0.55 -10.10 1.00
N LYS A 105 0.68 -10.23 0.49
CA LYS A 105 1.51 -11.44 0.59
C LYS A 105 2.97 -11.09 0.76
N GLN A 106 3.80 -12.02 1.18
CA GLN A 106 5.25 -11.82 1.17
C GLN A 106 5.79 -11.78 -0.28
N GLY A 107 6.60 -10.78 -0.60
CA GLY A 107 7.35 -10.67 -1.86
C GLY A 107 8.74 -11.30 -1.77
N ASP A 108 9.43 -11.36 -2.90
CA ASP A 108 10.85 -11.74 -2.95
C ASP A 108 11.73 -10.52 -2.56
N ILE A 109 12.88 -10.75 -1.94
CA ILE A 109 13.81 -9.67 -1.57
C ILE A 109 14.42 -8.98 -2.79
N ARG A 110 14.48 -9.67 -3.94
CA ARG A 110 15.00 -9.19 -5.23
C ARG A 110 13.95 -8.43 -6.05
N ASP A 111 12.74 -8.30 -5.54
CA ASP A 111 11.62 -7.68 -6.24
C ASP A 111 11.61 -6.16 -6.06
N ASP A 112 12.37 -5.46 -6.90
CA ASP A 112 12.36 -4.00 -6.95
C ASP A 112 11.07 -3.45 -7.58
N VAL A 113 10.42 -4.21 -8.48
CA VAL A 113 9.14 -3.85 -9.10
C VAL A 113 8.07 -3.67 -8.03
N ASN A 114 7.99 -4.57 -7.05
CA ASN A 114 6.99 -4.45 -5.99
C ASN A 114 7.17 -3.19 -5.14
N ARG A 115 8.41 -2.77 -4.90
CA ARG A 115 8.68 -1.52 -4.16
C ARG A 115 8.12 -0.35 -4.94
N LYS A 116 8.41 -0.26 -6.23
CA LYS A 116 7.88 0.77 -7.13
C LYS A 116 6.35 0.73 -7.23
N LEU A 117 5.75 -0.44 -7.33
CA LEU A 117 4.29 -0.56 -7.34
C LEU A 117 3.65 -0.18 -5.99
N ALA A 118 4.36 -0.28 -4.86
CA ALA A 118 3.87 0.27 -3.60
C ALA A 118 3.86 1.81 -3.57
N GLU A 119 4.78 2.47 -4.29
CA GLU A 119 4.79 3.93 -4.50
C GLU A 119 3.54 4.33 -5.28
N LEU A 120 3.27 3.63 -6.40
CA LEU A 120 2.06 3.81 -7.19
C LEU A 120 0.78 3.61 -6.35
N TYR A 121 0.75 2.56 -5.51
CA TYR A 121 -0.38 2.32 -4.61
C TYR A 121 -0.63 3.52 -3.70
N LEU A 122 0.41 4.06 -3.04
CA LEU A 122 0.27 5.22 -2.14
C LEU A 122 -0.01 6.52 -2.89
N GLY A 123 0.55 6.73 -4.07
CA GLY A 123 0.24 7.86 -4.95
C GLY A 123 -1.23 7.90 -5.35
N ALA A 124 -1.79 6.75 -5.72
CA ALA A 124 -3.21 6.62 -6.02
C ALA A 124 -4.10 6.95 -4.82
N LEU A 125 -3.65 6.72 -3.59
CA LEU A 125 -4.37 7.18 -2.39
C LEU A 125 -4.21 8.69 -2.15
N ALA A 126 -3.01 9.24 -2.40
CA ALA A 126 -2.68 10.64 -2.16
C ALA A 126 -3.49 11.62 -3.02
N ILE A 127 -3.75 11.26 -4.28
CA ILE A 127 -4.55 12.05 -5.24
C ILE A 127 -5.92 12.47 -4.71
N HIS A 128 -6.50 11.71 -3.78
CA HIS A 128 -7.85 11.99 -3.28
C HIS A 128 -7.91 13.06 -2.17
N PHE A 129 -6.78 13.58 -1.69
CA PHE A 129 -6.75 14.65 -0.70
C PHE A 129 -5.66 15.70 -0.95
N ALA A 130 -4.85 15.52 -1.99
CA ALA A 130 -3.75 16.38 -2.38
C ALA A 130 -3.81 16.62 -3.90
N PHE A 131 -3.00 17.55 -4.39
CA PHE A 131 -2.86 17.87 -5.81
C PHE A 131 -1.39 17.88 -6.22
N ASP A 132 -1.13 17.97 -7.53
CA ASP A 132 0.23 17.91 -8.10
C ASP A 132 1.00 16.64 -7.67
N VAL A 133 0.29 15.52 -7.55
CA VAL A 133 0.88 14.24 -7.14
C VAL A 133 1.85 13.72 -8.20
N GLU A 134 3.07 13.42 -7.77
CA GLU A 134 4.17 12.92 -8.60
C GLU A 134 4.81 11.70 -7.93
N LEU A 135 5.26 10.75 -8.74
CA LEU A 135 6.02 9.58 -8.30
C LEU A 135 7.46 9.65 -8.79
N ASP A 136 8.41 9.15 -8.01
CA ASP A 136 9.79 9.03 -8.48
C ASP A 136 9.91 8.01 -9.60
N HIS A 137 10.55 8.38 -10.72
CA HIS A 137 10.57 7.54 -11.91
C HIS A 137 11.18 6.16 -11.61
N PRO A 138 10.51 5.04 -11.92
CA PRO A 138 10.88 3.73 -11.36
C PRO A 138 12.24 3.21 -11.83
N VAL A 139 12.67 3.58 -13.05
CA VAL A 139 13.94 3.13 -13.66
C VAL A 139 15.05 4.19 -13.65
N SER A 140 14.68 5.48 -13.64
CA SER A 140 15.62 6.61 -13.74
C SER A 140 15.83 7.33 -12.40
N SER A 141 15.32 6.75 -11.31
CA SER A 141 15.53 7.23 -9.95
C SER A 141 17.01 7.28 -9.64
N LYS A 142 17.54 8.46 -9.29
CA LYS A 142 18.93 8.60 -8.79
C LYS A 142 19.07 8.23 -7.32
N GLY A 143 18.02 7.68 -6.69
CA GLY A 143 18.00 7.24 -5.29
C GLY A 143 17.83 8.36 -4.26
N ASN A 144 17.76 9.62 -4.71
CA ASN A 144 17.79 10.81 -3.85
C ASN A 144 16.50 11.64 -3.87
N ASN A 145 15.47 11.18 -4.59
CA ASN A 145 14.16 11.83 -4.63
C ASN A 145 13.19 11.03 -3.74
N PRO A 146 12.22 11.67 -3.06
CA PRO A 146 11.17 10.96 -2.35
C PRO A 146 10.30 10.17 -3.31
N ASP A 147 9.76 9.05 -2.84
CA ASP A 147 9.04 8.10 -3.68
C ASP A 147 7.68 8.64 -4.17
N VAL A 148 7.01 9.47 -3.34
CA VAL A 148 5.77 10.19 -3.70
C VAL A 148 5.90 11.64 -3.23
N MET A 149 5.53 12.60 -4.08
CA MET A 149 5.41 14.01 -3.70
C MET A 149 4.04 14.55 -4.06
N PHE A 150 3.52 15.47 -3.27
CA PHE A 150 2.22 16.10 -3.50
C PHE A 150 2.09 17.42 -2.75
N THR A 151 1.13 18.25 -3.12
CA THR A 151 0.88 19.53 -2.46
C THR A 151 -0.42 19.47 -1.66
N ILE A 152 -0.39 19.99 -0.43
CA ILE A 152 -1.59 20.15 0.42
C ILE A 152 -1.96 21.63 0.47
N ARG A 153 -3.23 21.91 0.17
CA ARG A 153 -3.86 23.21 0.38
C ARG A 153 -4.74 23.14 1.62
N ARG A 154 -4.56 24.09 2.54
CA ARG A 154 -5.46 24.29 3.68
C ARG A 154 -5.99 25.71 3.64
N ASP A 155 -7.29 25.87 3.90
CA ASP A 155 -7.92 27.19 3.90
C ASP A 155 -7.19 28.16 4.84
N GLY A 156 -6.75 29.29 4.30
CA GLY A 156 -6.03 30.33 5.05
C GLY A 156 -4.55 30.03 5.31
N HIS A 157 -3.98 28.98 4.71
CA HIS A 157 -2.56 28.65 4.78
C HIS A 157 -1.92 28.60 3.39
N GLU A 158 -0.60 28.79 3.33
CA GLU A 158 0.17 28.56 2.11
C GLU A 158 0.13 27.08 1.72
N ASP A 159 0.18 26.83 0.42
CA ASP A 159 0.31 25.48 -0.13
C ASP A 159 1.66 24.90 0.32
N VAL A 160 1.67 23.67 0.83
CA VAL A 160 2.89 23.01 1.32
C VAL A 160 3.16 21.76 0.50
N ARG A 161 4.37 21.65 -0.06
CA ARG A 161 4.82 20.45 -0.78
C ARG A 161 5.30 19.40 0.22
N TRP A 162 4.71 18.22 0.15
CA TRP A 162 5.01 17.08 1.00
C TRP A 162 5.65 15.94 0.21
N ALA A 163 6.54 15.23 0.89
CA ALA A 163 7.21 14.04 0.42
C ALA A 163 6.86 12.82 1.26
N LEU A 164 6.66 11.65 0.63
CA LEU A 164 6.66 10.35 1.30
C LEU A 164 7.91 9.59 0.87
N ALA A 165 8.71 9.15 1.84
CA ALA A 165 9.78 8.21 1.61
C ALA A 165 9.37 6.84 2.15
N ILE A 166 9.19 5.90 1.24
CA ILE A 166 8.62 4.57 1.45
C ILE A 166 9.76 3.55 1.59
N LYS A 167 9.64 2.68 2.61
CA LYS A 167 10.52 1.51 2.78
C LYS A 167 9.69 0.26 2.99
N THR A 168 9.78 -0.66 2.04
CA THR A 168 9.27 -2.03 2.23
C THR A 168 10.30 -2.85 2.98
N VAL A 169 9.95 -3.26 4.20
CA VAL A 169 10.88 -3.96 5.11
C VAL A 169 10.59 -5.45 5.15
N SER A 170 11.65 -6.26 5.16
CA SER A 170 11.61 -7.73 5.18
C SER A 170 12.24 -8.34 6.43
N THR A 171 12.26 -7.58 7.52
CA THR A 171 13.00 -7.90 8.75
C THR A 171 12.14 -7.62 9.98
N ILE A 172 12.34 -8.43 11.01
CA ILE A 172 11.79 -8.21 12.36
C ILE A 172 12.82 -7.56 13.29
N SER A 173 14.06 -7.36 12.82
CA SER A 173 15.13 -6.72 13.59
C SER A 173 14.81 -5.24 13.81
N GLY A 174 14.64 -4.85 15.07
CA GLY A 174 14.42 -3.45 15.45
C GLY A 174 15.50 -2.51 14.90
N GLN A 175 16.76 -2.95 14.89
CA GLN A 175 17.87 -2.16 14.36
C GLN A 175 17.74 -1.88 12.87
N THR A 176 17.45 -2.92 12.09
CA THR A 176 17.29 -2.77 10.65
C THR A 176 16.03 -1.97 10.32
N LEU A 177 14.96 -2.08 11.11
CA LEU A 177 13.76 -1.25 10.97
C LEU A 177 14.10 0.23 11.18
N PHE A 178 14.82 0.55 12.26
CA PHE A 178 15.28 1.91 12.54
C PHE A 178 16.19 2.46 11.43
N GLU A 179 17.16 1.68 10.94
CA GLU A 179 18.02 2.08 9.82
C GLU A 179 17.24 2.37 8.54
N ASN A 180 16.12 1.68 8.29
CA ASN A 180 15.24 2.00 7.16
C ASN A 180 14.54 3.35 7.36
N ILE A 181 14.11 3.67 8.58
CA ILE A 181 13.55 4.97 8.93
C ILE A 181 14.61 6.07 8.72
N GLN A 182 15.84 5.85 9.17
CA GLN A 182 16.95 6.78 8.97
C GLN A 182 17.23 7.04 7.48
N LYS A 183 17.23 5.99 6.65
CA LYS A 183 17.41 6.11 5.20
C LYS A 183 16.28 6.92 4.56
N ALA A 184 15.03 6.65 4.95
CA ALA A 184 13.88 7.40 4.45
C ALA A 184 13.92 8.88 4.86
N ALA A 185 14.24 9.17 6.13
CA ALA A 185 14.44 10.53 6.62
C ALA A 185 15.56 11.25 5.85
N THR A 186 16.67 10.56 5.57
CA THR A 186 17.79 11.10 4.78
C THR A 186 17.35 11.46 3.34
N GLN A 187 16.48 10.66 2.71
CA GLN A 187 15.94 10.97 1.38
C GLN A 187 15.08 12.24 1.40
N ILE A 188 14.23 12.41 2.41
CA ILE A 188 13.41 13.61 2.58
C ILE A 188 14.29 14.84 2.81
N ASP A 189 15.36 14.71 3.60
CA ASP A 189 16.27 15.81 3.92
C ASP A 189 17.35 16.06 2.86
N ALA A 190 17.46 15.24 1.81
CA ALA A 190 18.41 15.42 0.73
C ALA A 190 18.17 16.72 -0.06
N GLU A 191 19.24 17.40 -0.49
CA GLU A 191 19.14 18.66 -1.24
C GLU A 191 18.34 18.54 -2.55
N ALA A 192 18.29 17.34 -3.14
CA ALA A 192 17.53 17.07 -4.37
C ALA A 192 16.02 16.92 -4.13
N CYS A 193 15.57 16.73 -2.89
CA CYS A 193 14.15 16.68 -2.54
C CYS A 193 13.60 18.11 -2.55
N ASP A 194 12.63 18.38 -3.42
CA ASP A 194 11.97 19.69 -3.57
C ASP A 194 10.67 19.79 -2.75
N ALA A 195 10.61 19.11 -1.60
CA ALA A 195 9.49 19.21 -0.67
C ALA A 195 9.86 20.08 0.54
N ASP A 196 8.87 20.80 1.06
CA ASP A 196 8.98 21.60 2.29
C ASP A 196 9.00 20.71 3.52
N ARG A 197 8.22 19.63 3.49
CA ARG A 197 8.10 18.63 4.56
C ARG A 197 8.00 17.23 4.01
N GLY A 198 8.19 16.24 4.86
CA GLY A 198 7.94 14.86 4.48
C GLY A 198 7.62 13.93 5.64
N MET A 199 7.12 12.75 5.30
CA MET A 199 6.76 11.70 6.26
C MET A 199 7.42 10.39 5.84
N VAL A 200 8.01 9.70 6.82
CA VAL A 200 8.52 8.35 6.59
C VAL A 200 7.36 7.36 6.55
N VAL A 201 7.36 6.50 5.54
CA VAL A 201 6.37 5.44 5.34
C VAL A 201 7.05 4.07 5.36
N ILE A 202 6.60 3.17 6.23
CA ILE A 202 7.11 1.81 6.35
C ILE A 202 6.02 0.82 5.91
N ASN A 203 6.27 0.15 4.78
CA ASN A 203 5.46 -0.97 4.33
C ASN A 203 5.94 -2.26 5.00
N LEU A 204 5.14 -2.80 5.91
CA LEU A 204 5.47 -3.99 6.71
C LEU A 204 5.19 -5.31 5.99
N LYS A 205 4.75 -5.26 4.72
CA LYS A 205 4.43 -6.43 3.88
C LYS A 205 5.37 -7.62 4.10
N ASN A 206 6.69 -7.44 3.97
CA ASN A 206 7.63 -8.57 4.05
C ASN A 206 8.07 -8.92 5.49
N ALA A 207 7.66 -8.16 6.49
CA ALA A 207 7.99 -8.38 7.91
C ALA A 207 6.86 -9.07 8.69
N VAL A 208 5.61 -8.94 8.22
CA VAL A 208 4.45 -9.63 8.79
C VAL A 208 4.55 -11.14 8.56
N GLN A 209 4.19 -11.91 9.58
CA GLN A 209 4.14 -13.37 9.52
C GLN A 209 2.75 -13.82 9.01
N TYR A 210 2.67 -14.13 7.72
CA TYR A 210 1.41 -14.51 7.06
C TYR A 210 0.85 -15.86 7.50
N ALA A 211 1.70 -16.89 7.64
CA ALA A 211 1.27 -18.24 7.98
C ALA A 211 0.32 -18.32 9.19
N PRO A 212 0.63 -17.72 10.36
CA PRO A 212 -0.30 -17.72 11.50
C PRO A 212 -1.58 -16.91 11.25
N LEU A 213 -1.53 -15.85 10.44
CA LEU A 213 -2.70 -15.02 10.11
C LEU A 213 -3.66 -15.72 9.16
N THR A 214 -3.15 -16.59 8.28
CA THR A 214 -3.95 -17.24 7.24
C THR A 214 -4.27 -18.70 7.54
N ALA A 215 -3.80 -19.23 8.68
CA ALA A 215 -3.96 -20.64 9.03
C ALA A 215 -5.42 -21.05 9.32
N ASN A 216 -6.22 -20.13 9.86
CA ASN A 216 -7.58 -20.42 10.34
C ASN A 216 -8.57 -19.31 9.95
N THR A 217 -9.86 -19.62 10.01
CA THR A 217 -10.93 -18.63 9.92
C THR A 217 -11.09 -17.90 11.26
N TYR A 218 -11.11 -16.57 11.23
CA TYR A 218 -11.40 -15.73 12.39
C TYR A 218 -12.89 -15.72 12.73
N ALA A 219 -13.21 -15.64 14.03
CA ALA A 219 -14.60 -15.55 14.50
C ALA A 219 -15.24 -14.19 14.21
N SER A 220 -14.43 -13.13 14.11
CA SER A 220 -14.89 -11.78 13.81
C SER A 220 -13.81 -10.98 13.06
N LEU A 221 -14.22 -9.84 12.49
CA LEU A 221 -13.28 -8.90 11.88
C LEU A 221 -12.33 -8.30 12.93
N ASP A 222 -12.84 -8.01 14.13
CA ASP A 222 -12.07 -7.42 15.22
C ASP A 222 -10.94 -8.36 15.69
N ASP A 223 -11.19 -9.67 15.77
CA ASP A 223 -10.15 -10.66 16.11
C ASP A 223 -9.04 -10.70 15.05
N ALA A 224 -9.42 -10.59 13.79
CA ALA A 224 -8.51 -10.61 12.66
C ALA A 224 -7.65 -9.33 12.64
N CYS A 225 -8.28 -8.16 12.84
CA CYS A 225 -7.59 -6.88 13.01
C CYS A 225 -6.71 -6.86 14.27
N GLY A 226 -7.14 -7.44 15.38
CA GLY A 226 -6.34 -7.56 16.61
C GLY A 226 -5.09 -8.40 16.40
N SER A 227 -5.19 -9.48 15.62
CA SER A 227 -4.06 -10.36 15.30
C SER A 227 -3.00 -9.67 14.42
N LEU A 228 -3.41 -9.04 13.32
CA LEU A 228 -2.49 -8.26 12.49
C LEU A 228 -1.94 -7.06 13.25
N GLY A 229 -2.81 -6.35 13.99
CA GLY A 229 -2.46 -5.20 14.80
C GLY A 229 -1.35 -5.50 15.81
N THR A 230 -1.42 -6.67 16.47
CA THR A 230 -0.43 -7.13 17.44
C THR A 230 0.94 -7.37 16.78
N GLN A 231 0.97 -7.97 15.58
CA GLN A 231 2.23 -8.12 14.84
C GLN A 231 2.83 -6.76 14.44
N MET A 232 1.99 -5.82 13.98
CA MET A 232 2.43 -4.46 13.66
C MET A 232 2.98 -3.73 14.90
N ASP A 233 2.30 -3.83 16.06
CA ASP A 233 2.77 -3.22 17.31
C ASP A 233 4.11 -3.79 17.75
N ALA A 234 4.30 -5.11 17.63
CA ALA A 234 5.57 -5.74 17.97
C ALA A 234 6.72 -5.23 17.08
N LEU A 235 6.48 -5.01 15.78
CA LEU A 235 7.47 -4.48 14.85
C LEU A 235 7.79 -2.99 15.14
N ILE A 236 6.78 -2.18 15.41
CA ILE A 236 6.94 -0.77 15.79
C ILE A 236 7.72 -0.68 17.12
N ALA A 237 7.30 -1.43 18.14
CA ALA A 237 7.97 -1.46 19.43
C ALA A 237 9.41 -1.97 19.31
N ALA A 238 9.71 -2.92 18.43
CA ALA A 238 11.08 -3.36 18.18
C ALA A 238 11.95 -2.23 17.59
N ALA A 239 11.38 -1.41 16.70
CA ALA A 239 12.05 -0.24 16.14
C ALA A 239 12.24 0.90 17.15
N GLU A 240 11.55 0.91 18.28
CA GLU A 240 11.70 1.91 19.36
C GLU A 240 12.48 1.38 20.57
N LYS A 241 12.53 0.06 20.75
CA LYS A 241 13.13 -0.58 21.91
C LYS A 241 14.59 -0.19 22.09
N ASP A 242 14.93 0.19 23.33
CA ASP A 242 16.27 0.57 23.78
C ASP A 242 16.89 1.73 22.97
N ARG A 243 16.06 2.56 22.29
CA ARG A 243 16.51 3.73 21.54
C ARG A 243 16.18 5.03 22.28
N PRO A 244 17.19 5.73 22.82
CA PRO A 244 16.97 7.04 23.43
C PRO A 244 16.58 8.11 22.40
N ALA A 245 16.01 9.21 22.89
CA ALA A 245 15.47 10.28 22.04
C ALA A 245 16.53 10.93 21.14
N ASP A 246 17.79 11.01 21.57
CA ASP A 246 18.91 11.60 20.83
C ASP A 246 19.28 10.81 19.56
N GLU A 247 18.87 9.55 19.43
CA GLU A 247 18.96 8.83 18.15
C GLU A 247 17.87 9.25 17.15
N TRP A 248 16.70 9.66 17.66
CA TRP A 248 15.55 10.06 16.84
C TRP A 248 15.56 11.55 16.49
N GLU A 249 15.99 12.41 17.41
CA GLU A 249 15.97 13.85 17.22
C GLU A 249 16.65 14.33 15.93
N PRO A 250 17.83 13.82 15.54
CA PRO A 250 18.48 14.24 14.30
C PRO A 250 17.67 13.92 13.06
N LEU A 251 16.86 12.85 13.07
CA LEU A 251 16.04 12.43 11.92
C LEU A 251 14.87 13.39 11.66
N PHE A 252 14.40 14.07 12.70
CA PHE A 252 13.20 14.92 12.66
C PHE A 252 13.53 16.40 12.94
N ALA A 253 14.79 16.79 12.78
CA ALA A 253 15.27 18.14 13.08
C ALA A 253 14.95 19.16 11.97
N ARG A 254 14.60 18.70 10.76
CA ARG A 254 14.40 19.54 9.57
C ARG A 254 13.02 19.32 8.93
N ARG A 255 12.96 18.70 7.74
CA ARG A 255 11.73 18.58 6.95
C ARG A 255 10.88 17.38 7.34
N VAL A 256 11.50 16.38 7.95
CA VAL A 256 10.85 15.12 8.31
C VAL A 256 9.94 15.31 9.51
N SER A 257 8.69 14.89 9.35
CA SER A 257 7.70 14.79 10.43
C SER A 257 8.15 13.80 11.50
N PRO A 258 7.91 14.07 12.79
CA PRO A 258 8.17 13.10 13.87
C PRO A 258 7.24 11.88 13.83
N LEU A 259 6.25 11.87 12.95
CA LEU A 259 5.31 10.77 12.79
C LEU A 259 5.77 9.82 11.70
N VAL A 260 5.75 8.52 12.00
CA VAL A 260 6.11 7.46 11.05
C VAL A 260 4.87 6.63 10.73
N PHE A 261 4.50 6.57 9.45
CA PHE A 261 3.31 5.85 8.99
C PHE A 261 3.66 4.41 8.61
N TYR A 262 3.05 3.45 9.28
CA TYR A 262 3.21 2.02 9.02
C TYR A 262 1.95 1.46 8.38
N PHE A 263 2.07 0.57 7.40
CA PHE A 263 0.92 -0.16 6.88
C PHE A 263 1.25 -1.61 6.52
N ALA A 264 0.23 -2.46 6.56
CA ALA A 264 0.31 -3.87 6.22
C ALA A 264 -1.04 -4.40 5.71
N HIS A 265 -0.99 -5.28 4.71
CA HIS A 265 -2.17 -5.98 4.20
C HIS A 265 -2.04 -7.49 4.34
N VAL A 266 -3.17 -8.18 4.48
CA VAL A 266 -3.27 -9.65 4.45
C VAL A 266 -4.68 -10.04 4.00
N VAL A 267 -4.82 -11.19 3.33
CA VAL A 267 -6.13 -11.78 3.06
C VAL A 267 -6.37 -12.93 4.03
N VAL A 268 -7.43 -12.84 4.82
CA VAL A 268 -7.82 -13.85 5.84
C VAL A 268 -9.25 -14.30 5.61
N ARG A 269 -9.70 -15.38 6.25
CA ARG A 269 -11.13 -15.74 6.29
C ARG A 269 -11.77 -15.21 7.57
N VAL A 270 -12.95 -14.61 7.45
CA VAL A 270 -13.73 -14.11 8.60
C VAL A 270 -15.11 -14.76 8.55
N ARG A 271 -15.56 -15.34 9.67
CA ARG A 271 -16.90 -15.90 9.80
C ARG A 271 -17.93 -14.78 9.97
N LEU A 272 -18.95 -14.78 9.12
CA LEU A 272 -20.11 -13.89 9.21
C LEU A 272 -21.18 -14.49 10.12
N SER A 273 -22.11 -13.63 10.55
CA SER A 273 -23.28 -14.05 11.35
C SER A 273 -24.19 -15.05 10.64
N ASP A 274 -24.16 -15.09 9.29
CA ASP A 274 -24.91 -16.05 8.47
C ASP A 274 -24.15 -17.36 8.21
N GLY A 275 -23.00 -17.56 8.87
CA GLY A 275 -22.19 -18.77 8.78
C GLY A 275 -21.25 -18.81 7.56
N ARG A 276 -21.30 -17.83 6.65
CA ARG A 276 -20.35 -17.76 5.53
C ARG A 276 -18.96 -17.35 6.04
N GLU A 277 -17.92 -17.78 5.32
CA GLU A 277 -16.52 -17.50 5.66
C GLU A 277 -15.79 -16.85 4.47
N PRO A 278 -16.25 -15.66 4.02
CA PRO A 278 -15.61 -14.99 2.91
C PRO A 278 -14.16 -14.65 3.26
N PRO A 279 -13.24 -14.80 2.31
CA PRO A 279 -11.95 -14.15 2.42
C PRO A 279 -12.15 -12.62 2.41
N THR A 280 -11.35 -11.97 3.23
CA THR A 280 -11.46 -10.56 3.57
C THR A 280 -10.06 -9.98 3.53
N ILE A 281 -9.88 -8.92 2.74
CA ILE A 281 -8.62 -8.20 2.65
C ILE A 281 -8.56 -7.25 3.84
N LEU A 282 -7.73 -7.59 4.83
CA LEU A 282 -7.40 -6.70 5.92
C LEU A 282 -6.34 -5.73 5.45
N LYS A 283 -6.60 -4.45 5.66
CA LYS A 283 -5.66 -3.37 5.44
C LYS A 283 -5.56 -2.61 6.74
N MET A 284 -4.37 -2.45 7.29
CA MET A 284 -4.18 -1.73 8.53
C MET A 284 -3.06 -0.72 8.38
N ALA A 285 -3.27 0.44 8.99
CA ALA A 285 -2.26 1.47 9.14
C ALA A 285 -2.12 1.86 10.61
N LYS A 286 -0.89 2.22 11.02
CA LYS A 286 -0.55 2.72 12.36
C LYS A 286 0.38 3.90 12.23
N LEU A 287 0.29 4.82 13.18
CA LEU A 287 1.15 5.99 13.26
C LEU A 287 1.99 5.84 14.54
N ALA A 288 3.31 5.80 14.40
CA ALA A 288 4.23 5.86 15.53
C ALA A 288 4.72 7.29 15.72
N ASN A 289 5.03 7.64 16.97
CA ASN A 289 5.51 8.96 17.35
C ASN A 289 6.57 8.82 18.46
N PRO A 290 7.80 8.39 18.11
CA PRO A 290 8.83 8.05 19.09
C PRO A 290 9.25 9.25 19.96
N LEU A 291 8.97 10.49 19.53
CA LEU A 291 9.28 11.71 20.26
C LEU A 291 8.06 12.37 20.96
N GLY A 292 6.85 11.82 20.79
CA GLY A 292 5.63 12.40 21.35
C GLY A 292 5.30 13.82 20.86
N ARG A 293 5.80 14.23 19.68
CA ARG A 293 5.63 15.58 19.12
C ARG A 293 4.39 15.64 18.22
N SER A 294 3.67 16.76 18.24
CA SER A 294 2.51 16.94 17.35
C SER A 294 2.96 17.36 15.95
N ASP A 295 2.26 16.84 14.96
CA ASP A 295 2.29 17.32 13.58
C ASP A 295 0.90 17.10 12.98
N GLU A 296 0.09 18.15 12.95
CA GLU A 296 -1.32 18.07 12.53
C GLU A 296 -1.45 17.71 11.06
N VAL A 297 -0.54 18.18 10.21
CA VAL A 297 -0.60 17.93 8.77
C VAL A 297 -0.18 16.50 8.47
N ALA A 298 0.86 15.98 9.14
CA ALA A 298 1.20 14.56 9.02
C ALA A 298 0.08 13.64 9.55
N HIS A 299 -0.60 14.01 10.65
CA HIS A 299 -1.81 13.29 11.07
C HIS A 299 -2.92 13.32 10.02
N PHE A 300 -3.16 14.48 9.39
CA PHE A 300 -4.11 14.63 8.30
C PHE A 300 -3.76 13.69 7.14
N ILE A 301 -2.50 13.67 6.69
CA ILE A 301 -2.01 12.79 5.62
C ILE A 301 -2.22 11.33 5.99
N ALA A 302 -1.73 10.90 7.17
CA ALA A 302 -1.86 9.52 7.62
C ALA A 302 -3.32 9.06 7.71
N SER A 303 -4.20 9.95 8.18
CA SER A 303 -5.64 9.68 8.28
C SER A 303 -6.29 9.52 6.91
N HIS A 304 -5.93 10.36 5.93
CA HIS A 304 -6.49 10.29 4.58
C HIS A 304 -5.94 9.11 3.78
N LEU A 305 -4.63 8.82 3.88
CA LEU A 305 -4.04 7.60 3.31
C LEU A 305 -4.77 6.37 3.84
N ASN A 306 -4.94 6.24 5.15
CA ASN A 306 -5.70 5.13 5.72
C ASN A 306 -7.17 5.14 5.27
N HIS A 307 -7.83 6.30 5.25
CA HIS A 307 -9.22 6.41 4.81
C HIS A 307 -9.41 5.85 3.39
N TRP A 308 -8.65 6.34 2.41
CA TRP A 308 -8.78 5.90 1.01
C TRP A 308 -8.30 4.47 0.80
N MET A 309 -7.32 4.00 1.58
CA MET A 309 -6.93 2.59 1.63
C MET A 309 -8.12 1.70 2.02
N GLN A 310 -8.98 2.13 2.94
CA GLN A 310 -10.19 1.39 3.33
C GLN A 310 -11.39 1.57 2.40
N GLN A 311 -11.59 2.76 1.83
CA GLN A 311 -12.85 3.12 1.14
C GLN A 311 -12.89 2.78 -0.35
N ILE A 312 -11.76 2.85 -1.06
CA ILE A 312 -11.72 2.55 -2.50
C ILE A 312 -11.69 1.04 -2.69
N LEU A 313 -12.77 0.46 -3.19
CA LEU A 313 -12.95 -0.98 -3.34
C LEU A 313 -13.38 -1.35 -4.76
N ARG A 314 -14.06 -0.48 -5.49
CA ARG A 314 -14.66 -0.75 -6.80
C ARG A 314 -13.87 -0.14 -7.95
N GLY A 315 -12.86 0.65 -7.64
CA GLY A 315 -12.09 1.40 -8.63
C GLY A 315 -12.99 2.29 -9.48
N ILE A 316 -14.00 2.90 -8.86
CA ILE A 316 -14.85 3.87 -9.53
C ILE A 316 -14.30 5.25 -9.16
N PRO A 317 -13.83 6.05 -10.14
CA PRO A 317 -13.39 7.40 -9.89
C PRO A 317 -14.45 8.24 -9.19
N GLY A 318 -14.00 9.09 -8.27
CA GLY A 318 -14.88 10.10 -7.68
C GLY A 318 -15.34 11.10 -8.74
N ALA A 319 -16.61 11.48 -8.68
CA ALA A 319 -17.16 12.60 -9.45
C ALA A 319 -17.19 13.86 -8.55
N PRO A 320 -17.46 15.07 -9.08
CA PRO A 320 -17.63 16.25 -8.23
C PRO A 320 -18.65 15.99 -7.11
N ASN A 321 -18.23 16.15 -5.85
CA ASN A 321 -19.00 15.86 -4.63
C ASN A 321 -19.32 14.38 -4.37
N GLN A 322 -18.69 13.44 -5.07
CA GLN A 322 -18.84 12.01 -4.85
C GLN A 322 -17.47 11.38 -4.60
N ALA A 323 -17.32 10.74 -3.44
CA ALA A 323 -16.12 9.98 -3.11
C ALA A 323 -15.92 8.82 -4.11
N PRO A 324 -14.66 8.49 -4.46
CA PRO A 324 -14.36 7.26 -5.19
C PRO A 324 -14.86 6.05 -4.39
N SER A 325 -15.25 4.99 -5.11
CA SER A 325 -15.75 3.76 -4.48
C SER A 325 -15.01 2.53 -4.90
#